data_AF-A0A9W7UIY2-F1
#
_entry.id   AF-A0A9W7UIY2-F1
#
_cell.length_a   1.000
_cell.length_b   1.000
_cell.length_c   1.000
_cell.angle_alpha   90.00
_cell.angle_beta   90.00
_cell.angle_gamma   90.00
#
_symmetry.space_group_name_H-M   'P 1'
#
loop_
_entity.id
_entity.type
_entity.pdbx_description
1 polymer ?
#
loop_
_entity_poly.entity_id
_entity_poly.type
_entity_poly.pdbx_seq_one_letter_code
_entity_poly.pdbx_strand_id
1 'polypeptide(L)'
;MQIKAITIEEIYQEILDGIRNRFPPNTWKLDENNEMAKRVTRYLVTNILNWNEEEIKQNWNNALIAKYRLRGVLKHKYENSPYAMINDLYPNRFKEWEFTKAPNKFWTKEKALQALKWTIEEKEKLTDNQLLQQYTMKWLKRHRLWTPVVRYWNGSPYAMINDLYPNRYVKHSFGGYINKP
;
A
#
# COMPACT_ATOMS: atom_id res chain seq x y z
N MET A 1 17.08 -30.10 31.98
CA MET A 1 16.96 -29.65 30.58
C MET A 1 15.95 -28.52 30.52
N GLN A 2 16.37 -27.31 30.14
CA GLN A 2 15.45 -26.21 29.88
C GLN A 2 14.75 -26.52 28.55
N ILE A 3 13.43 -26.71 28.56
CA ILE A 3 12.66 -26.88 27.33
C ILE A 3 12.69 -25.54 26.61
N LYS A 4 13.43 -25.45 25.50
CA LYS A 4 13.38 -24.26 24.64
C LYS A 4 11.98 -24.22 24.02
N ALA A 5 11.19 -23.21 24.39
CA ALA A 5 9.88 -23.01 23.77
C ALA A 5 10.09 -22.75 22.28
N ILE A 6 9.42 -23.54 21.42
CA ILE A 6 9.45 -23.34 19.98
C ILE A 6 8.79 -21.98 19.68
N THR A 7 9.48 -21.16 18.92
CA THR A 7 9.02 -19.83 18.50
C THR A 7 8.07 -19.91 17.31
N ILE A 8 7.28 -18.86 17.10
CA ILE A 8 6.37 -18.81 15.94
C ILE A 8 7.15 -18.74 14.61
N GLU A 9 8.35 -18.16 14.60
CA GLU A 9 9.24 -18.10 13.44
C GLU A 9 9.82 -19.48 13.11
N GLU A 10 10.23 -20.26 14.10
CA GLU A 10 10.66 -21.65 13.89
C GLU A 10 9.51 -22.49 13.30
N ILE A 11 8.29 -22.36 13.83
CA ILE A 11 7.09 -23.01 13.26
C ILE A 11 6.83 -22.54 11.83
N TYR A 12 6.99 -21.24 11.57
CA TYR A 12 6.77 -20.69 10.24
C TYR A 12 7.82 -21.21 9.25
N GLN A 13 9.09 -21.29 9.65
CA GLN A 13 10.16 -21.85 8.85
C GLN A 13 9.90 -23.34 8.52
N GLU A 14 9.48 -24.14 9.50
CA GLU A 14 9.05 -25.54 9.26
C GLU A 14 7.94 -25.64 8.19
N ILE A 15 7.03 -24.67 8.14
CA ILE A 15 5.96 -24.63 7.14
C ILE A 15 6.48 -24.29 5.76
N LEU A 16 7.44 -23.37 5.68
CA LEU A 16 8.08 -23.01 4.42
C LEU A 16 8.95 -24.15 3.87
N ASP A 17 9.62 -24.88 4.77
CA ASP A 17 10.47 -26.02 4.45
C ASP A 17 9.66 -27.30 4.14
N GLY A 18 8.34 -27.28 4.36
CA GLY A 18 7.45 -28.42 4.10
C GLY A 18 7.48 -29.51 5.18
N ILE A 19 8.20 -29.29 6.28
CA ILE A 19 8.19 -30.17 7.47
C ILE A 19 6.81 -30.18 8.11
N ARG A 20 6.13 -29.02 8.11
CA ARG A 20 4.79 -28.83 8.66
C ARG A 20 3.83 -28.31 7.61
N ASN A 21 2.61 -28.84 7.58
CA ASN A 21 1.62 -28.41 6.58
C ASN A 21 0.94 -27.06 6.89
N ARG A 22 0.83 -26.69 8.17
CA ARG A 22 0.13 -25.48 8.64
C ARG A 22 0.51 -25.12 10.07
N PHE A 23 0.23 -23.88 10.47
CA PHE A 23 0.33 -23.46 11.87
C PHE A 23 -0.54 -24.35 12.77
N PRO A 24 -0.15 -24.55 14.05
CA PRO A 24 -0.96 -25.27 15.03
C PRO A 24 -2.41 -24.77 15.07
N PRO A 25 -3.37 -25.63 15.44
CA PRO A 25 -4.75 -25.20 15.63
C PRO A 25 -4.84 -24.02 16.62
N ASN A 26 -5.75 -23.09 16.35
CA ASN A 26 -6.02 -21.93 17.19
C ASN A 26 -4.87 -20.91 17.35
N THR A 27 -3.72 -21.07 16.68
CA THR A 27 -2.59 -20.11 16.75
C THR A 27 -3.07 -18.65 16.64
N TRP A 28 -3.88 -18.31 15.62
CA TRP A 28 -4.35 -16.94 15.42
C TRP A 28 -5.48 -16.51 16.35
N LYS A 29 -6.22 -17.46 16.93
CA LYS A 29 -7.28 -17.13 17.90
C LYS A 29 -6.67 -16.77 19.26
N LEU A 30 -5.59 -17.46 19.63
CA LEU A 30 -4.87 -17.24 20.89
C LEU A 30 -3.89 -16.06 20.84
N ASP A 31 -3.64 -15.49 19.67
CA ASP A 31 -2.74 -14.36 19.47
C ASP A 31 -3.40 -13.02 19.84
N GLU A 32 -3.88 -12.84 21.06
CA GLU A 32 -4.76 -11.72 21.44
C GLU A 32 -4.21 -10.33 21.05
N ASN A 33 -2.90 -10.12 21.21
CA ASN A 33 -2.23 -8.84 20.92
C ASN A 33 -1.63 -8.75 19.50
N ASN A 34 -1.95 -9.69 18.61
CA ASN A 34 -1.38 -9.81 17.25
C ASN A 34 0.16 -9.92 17.22
N GLU A 35 0.82 -10.27 18.33
CA GLU A 35 2.28 -10.33 18.38
C GLU A 35 2.84 -11.44 17.50
N MET A 36 2.21 -12.63 17.50
CA MET A 36 2.64 -13.72 16.62
C MET A 36 2.42 -13.36 15.16
N ALA A 37 1.29 -12.73 14.82
CA ALA A 37 1.01 -12.24 13.48
C ALA A 37 2.05 -11.23 13.01
N LYS A 38 2.42 -10.23 13.83
CA LYS A 38 3.47 -9.25 13.51
C LYS A 38 4.82 -9.91 13.35
N ARG A 39 5.17 -10.87 14.22
CA ARG A 39 6.45 -11.60 14.17
C ARG A 39 6.64 -12.39 12.87
N VAL A 40 5.65 -13.20 12.46
CA VAL A 40 5.77 -13.95 11.18
C VAL A 40 5.76 -13.03 9.97
N THR A 41 5.00 -11.93 10.01
CA THR A 41 4.99 -10.93 8.93
C THR A 41 6.35 -10.25 8.83
N ARG A 42 6.93 -9.86 9.97
CA ARG A 42 8.26 -9.27 10.04
C ARG A 42 9.30 -10.23 9.48
N TYR A 43 9.34 -11.46 9.98
CA TYR A 43 10.27 -12.49 9.52
C TYR A 43 10.20 -12.72 8.00
N LEU A 44 8.99 -12.78 7.42
CA LEU A 44 8.82 -12.84 5.97
C LEU A 44 9.46 -11.64 5.26
N VAL A 45 9.13 -10.43 5.68
CA VAL A 45 9.58 -9.19 5.01
C VAL A 45 11.08 -8.97 5.16
N THR A 46 11.64 -9.19 6.36
CA THR A 46 13.02 -8.82 6.69
C THR A 46 14.02 -9.95 6.48
N ASN A 47 13.66 -11.20 6.81
CA ASN A 47 14.61 -12.31 6.80
C ASN A 47 14.52 -13.14 5.52
N ILE A 48 13.31 -13.41 5.05
CA ILE A 48 13.09 -14.26 3.86
C ILE A 48 13.17 -13.44 2.58
N LEU A 49 12.46 -12.31 2.52
CA LEU A 49 12.39 -11.47 1.32
C LEU A 49 13.48 -10.39 1.31
N ASN A 50 13.90 -9.95 2.50
CA ASN A 50 14.87 -8.86 2.69
C ASN A 50 14.50 -7.61 1.88
N TRP A 51 13.24 -7.20 1.94
CA TRP A 51 12.71 -6.10 1.13
C TRP A 51 12.90 -4.73 1.76
N ASN A 52 13.13 -3.75 0.90
CA ASN A 52 13.00 -2.33 1.23
C ASN A 52 11.54 -1.84 1.08
N GLU A 53 11.30 -0.57 1.45
CA GLU A 53 9.96 0.04 1.39
C GLU A 53 9.33 0.03 0.00
N GLU A 54 10.10 0.29 -1.06
CA GLU A 54 9.59 0.33 -2.42
C GLU A 54 9.22 -1.06 -2.93
N GLU A 55 10.00 -2.08 -2.55
CA GLU A 55 9.67 -3.48 -2.84
C GLU A 55 8.40 -3.93 -2.11
N ILE A 56 8.19 -3.50 -0.87
CA ILE A 56 6.93 -3.74 -0.13
C ILE A 56 5.76 -3.11 -0.90
N LYS A 57 5.85 -1.83 -1.25
CA LYS A 57 4.81 -1.09 -1.99
C LYS A 57 4.48 -1.73 -3.35
N GLN A 58 5.47 -2.31 -4.01
CA GLN A 58 5.31 -2.93 -5.34
C GLN A 58 4.73 -4.34 -5.27
N ASN A 59 5.23 -5.15 -4.34
CA ASN A 59 5.05 -6.60 -4.37
C ASN A 59 4.10 -7.14 -3.29
N TRP A 60 3.86 -6.40 -2.19
CA TRP A 60 2.99 -6.87 -1.10
C TRP A 60 1.52 -6.92 -1.53
N ASN A 61 0.98 -8.13 -1.63
CA ASN A 61 -0.41 -8.37 -2.03
C ASN A 61 -0.92 -9.74 -1.59
N ASN A 62 -2.23 -9.98 -1.77
CA ASN A 62 -2.90 -11.25 -1.42
C ASN A 62 -2.22 -12.50 -2.01
N ALA A 63 -1.75 -12.45 -3.26
CA ALA A 63 -1.15 -13.60 -3.92
C ALA A 63 0.22 -13.94 -3.33
N LEU A 64 1.03 -12.92 -3.04
CA LEU A 64 2.31 -13.09 -2.33
C LEU A 64 2.08 -13.71 -0.94
N ILE A 65 1.16 -13.15 -0.14
CA ILE A 65 0.87 -13.63 1.22
C ILE A 65 0.41 -15.09 1.19
N ALA A 66 -0.41 -15.46 0.20
CA ALA A 66 -0.83 -16.85 0.00
C ALA A 66 0.33 -17.77 -0.42
N LYS A 67 1.19 -17.32 -1.34
CA LYS A 67 2.40 -18.05 -1.77
C LYS A 67 3.30 -18.39 -0.58
N TYR A 68 3.46 -17.45 0.35
CA TYR A 68 4.28 -17.63 1.56
C TYR A 68 3.49 -18.17 2.76
N ARG A 69 2.38 -18.89 2.51
CA ARG A 69 1.62 -19.66 3.51
C ARG A 69 1.01 -18.83 4.67
N LEU A 70 0.89 -17.51 4.52
CA LEU A 70 0.31 -16.61 5.52
C LEU A 70 -1.17 -16.27 5.28
N ARG A 71 -1.87 -17.02 4.41
CA ARG A 71 -3.31 -16.81 4.14
C ARG A 71 -4.17 -16.92 5.41
N GLY A 72 -3.79 -17.81 6.34
CA GLY A 72 -4.51 -18.01 7.60
C GLY A 72 -4.48 -16.76 8.49
N VAL A 73 -3.29 -16.23 8.77
CA VAL A 73 -3.17 -15.00 9.59
C VAL A 73 -3.85 -13.82 8.92
N LEU A 74 -3.71 -13.68 7.59
CA LEU A 74 -4.37 -12.61 6.83
C LEU A 74 -5.90 -12.63 7.00
N LYS A 75 -6.52 -13.82 6.94
CA LYS A 75 -7.96 -13.99 7.13
C LYS A 75 -8.39 -13.71 8.56
N HIS A 76 -7.66 -14.25 9.55
CA HIS A 76 -8.10 -14.24 10.95
C HIS A 76 -7.78 -12.96 11.70
N LYS A 77 -6.73 -12.22 11.30
CA LYS A 77 -6.27 -11.03 12.02
C LYS A 77 -6.51 -9.72 11.28
N TYR A 78 -6.68 -9.78 9.96
CA TYR A 78 -6.68 -8.58 9.12
C TYR A 78 -7.84 -8.55 8.12
N GLU A 79 -8.88 -9.37 8.32
CA GLU A 79 -10.09 -9.39 7.48
C GLU A 79 -9.82 -9.52 5.97
N ASN A 80 -8.76 -10.24 5.58
CA ASN A 80 -8.28 -10.34 4.20
C ASN A 80 -7.76 -9.02 3.59
N SER A 81 -7.27 -8.08 4.42
CA SER A 81 -6.64 -6.84 4.01
C SER A 81 -5.10 -6.92 4.10
N PRO A 82 -4.39 -7.08 2.97
CA PRO A 82 -2.93 -7.00 2.95
C PRO A 82 -2.39 -5.68 3.49
N TYR A 83 -3.11 -4.58 3.27
CA TYR A 83 -2.73 -3.28 3.80
C TYR A 83 -2.83 -3.24 5.32
N ALA A 84 -3.92 -3.73 5.92
CA ALA A 84 -4.04 -3.76 7.38
C ALA A 84 -2.89 -4.57 8.01
N MET A 85 -2.51 -5.70 7.39
CA MET A 85 -1.39 -6.53 7.83
C MET A 85 -0.04 -5.80 7.81
N ILE A 86 0.28 -5.06 6.75
CA ILE A 86 1.56 -4.32 6.68
C ILE A 86 1.54 -3.04 7.52
N ASN A 87 0.38 -2.39 7.66
CA ASN A 87 0.22 -1.23 8.53
C ASN A 87 0.29 -1.61 10.02
N ASP A 88 -0.16 -2.79 10.42
CA ASP A 88 0.05 -3.28 11.80
C ASP A 88 1.53 -3.53 12.10
N LEU A 89 2.28 -4.04 11.10
CA LEU A 89 3.73 -4.22 11.23
C LEU A 89 4.51 -2.89 11.25
N TYR A 90 4.11 -1.94 10.40
CA TYR A 90 4.73 -0.62 10.27
C TYR A 90 3.67 0.49 10.36
N PRO A 91 3.22 0.82 11.58
CA PRO A 91 2.12 1.77 11.79
C PRO A 91 2.37 3.11 11.11
N ASN A 92 1.42 3.54 10.28
CA ASN A 92 1.39 4.83 9.61
C ASN A 92 2.58 5.11 8.67
N ARG A 93 3.41 4.11 8.38
CA ARG A 93 4.59 4.25 7.51
C ARG A 93 4.23 4.34 6.03
N PHE A 94 3.14 3.68 5.64
CA PHE A 94 2.68 3.62 4.25
C PHE A 94 1.24 4.09 4.12
N LYS A 95 0.92 4.74 3.01
CA LYS A 95 -0.46 5.04 2.62
C LYS A 95 -1.01 3.96 1.70
N GLU A 96 -2.31 3.67 1.79
CA GLU A 96 -2.95 2.63 0.97
C GLU A 96 -2.75 2.82 -0.54
N TRP A 97 -2.80 4.07 -1.00
CA TRP A 97 -2.60 4.43 -2.40
C TRP A 97 -1.14 4.27 -2.89
N GLU A 98 -0.20 4.10 -1.97
CA GLU A 98 1.19 3.78 -2.29
C GLU A 98 1.40 2.29 -2.59
N PHE A 99 0.36 1.45 -2.63
CA PHE A 99 0.45 0.05 -3.07
C PHE A 99 -0.07 -0.14 -4.50
N THR A 100 0.41 -1.16 -5.21
CA THR A 100 0.05 -1.39 -6.62
C THR A 100 -1.42 -1.75 -6.82
N LYS A 101 -2.05 -2.33 -5.79
CA LYS A 101 -3.48 -2.68 -5.79
C LYS A 101 -4.17 -2.05 -4.60
N ALA A 102 -4.89 -0.96 -4.84
CA ALA A 102 -5.86 -0.45 -3.87
C ALA A 102 -7.01 -1.47 -3.70
N PRO A 103 -7.54 -1.68 -2.49
CA PRO A 103 -8.71 -2.53 -2.27
C PRO A 103 -9.92 -2.11 -3.13
N ASN A 104 -10.80 -3.06 -3.44
CA ASN A 104 -12.07 -2.74 -4.09
C ASN A 104 -12.85 -1.72 -3.25
N LYS A 105 -13.44 -0.71 -3.92
CA LYS A 105 -14.16 0.41 -3.28
C LYS A 105 -13.31 1.31 -2.36
N PHE A 106 -11.98 1.21 -2.39
CA PHE A 106 -11.10 2.06 -1.59
C PHE A 106 -11.26 3.56 -1.90
N TRP A 107 -11.27 3.92 -3.18
CA TRP A 107 -11.29 5.31 -3.62
C TRP A 107 -12.64 5.97 -3.36
N THR A 108 -12.64 7.04 -2.55
CA THR A 108 -13.66 8.10 -2.57
C THR A 108 -13.06 9.36 -3.20
N LYS A 109 -13.90 10.35 -3.52
CA LYS A 109 -13.44 11.63 -4.07
C LYS A 109 -12.49 12.35 -3.09
N GLU A 110 -12.83 12.34 -1.81
CA GLU A 110 -12.07 12.95 -0.71
C GLU A 110 -10.70 12.27 -0.54
N LYS A 111 -10.67 10.94 -0.49
CA LYS A 111 -9.41 10.17 -0.41
C LYS A 111 -8.51 10.43 -1.62
N ALA A 112 -9.09 10.59 -2.80
CA ALA A 112 -8.33 10.91 -4.00
C ALA A 112 -7.69 12.31 -3.94
N LEU A 113 -8.42 13.31 -3.42
CA LEU A 113 -7.87 14.65 -3.19
C LEU A 113 -6.79 14.65 -2.10
N GLN A 114 -7.00 13.91 -1.00
CA GLN A 114 -5.99 13.74 0.05
C GLN A 114 -4.71 13.08 -0.49
N ALA A 115 -4.84 12.02 -1.29
CA ALA A 115 -3.72 11.35 -1.92
C ALA A 115 -2.96 12.27 -2.87
N LEU A 116 -3.69 13.06 -3.68
CA LEU A 116 -3.09 14.05 -4.57
C LEU A 116 -2.34 15.13 -3.78
N LYS A 117 -2.97 15.71 -2.75
CA LYS A 117 -2.38 16.74 -1.91
C LYS A 117 -1.09 16.25 -1.25
N TRP A 118 -1.15 15.11 -0.58
CA TRP A 118 0.02 14.49 0.05
C TRP A 118 1.12 14.19 -0.97
N THR A 119 0.78 13.74 -2.18
CA THR A 119 1.79 13.47 -3.22
C THR A 119 2.51 14.75 -3.65
N ILE A 120 1.78 15.85 -3.82
CA ILE A 120 2.33 17.15 -4.22
C ILE A 120 3.16 17.78 -3.09
N GLU A 121 2.57 17.88 -1.89
CA GLU A 121 3.11 18.70 -0.80
C GLU A 121 4.13 17.95 0.05
N GLU A 122 3.94 16.65 0.29
CA GLU A 122 4.75 15.89 1.25
C GLU A 122 5.73 14.94 0.55
N LYS A 123 5.24 14.17 -0.43
CA LYS A 123 6.05 13.16 -1.12
C LYS A 123 7.05 13.77 -2.07
N GLU A 124 6.58 14.61 -2.99
CA GLU A 124 7.45 15.25 -4.00
C GLU A 124 7.85 16.68 -3.63
N LYS A 125 7.15 17.32 -2.68
CA LYS A 125 7.40 18.70 -2.22
C LYS A 125 7.52 19.67 -3.40
N LEU A 126 6.59 19.58 -4.36
CA LEU A 126 6.64 20.35 -5.59
C LEU A 126 6.32 21.83 -5.31
N THR A 127 7.17 22.71 -5.85
CA THR A 127 6.82 24.12 -6.01
C THR A 127 5.75 24.31 -7.09
N ASP A 128 5.06 25.46 -7.09
CA ASP A 128 4.05 25.77 -8.10
C ASP A 128 4.59 25.65 -9.53
N ASN A 129 5.80 26.15 -9.79
CA ASN A 129 6.43 26.05 -11.12
C ASN A 129 6.71 24.60 -11.52
N GLN A 130 7.22 23.77 -10.60
CA GLN A 130 7.46 22.35 -10.87
C GLN A 130 6.16 21.60 -11.10
N LEU A 131 5.11 21.91 -10.33
CA LEU A 131 3.79 21.32 -10.50
C LEU A 131 3.21 21.66 -11.88
N LEU A 132 3.27 22.92 -12.31
CA LEU A 132 2.83 23.34 -13.64
C LEU A 132 3.55 22.60 -14.77
N GLN A 133 4.84 22.31 -14.61
CA GLN A 133 5.63 21.59 -15.61
C GLN A 133 5.38 20.07 -15.63
N GLN A 134 5.20 19.46 -14.46
CA GLN A 134 5.19 17.99 -14.32
C GLN A 134 3.79 17.39 -14.29
N TYR A 135 2.79 18.13 -13.81
CA TYR A 135 1.45 17.62 -13.56
C TYR A 135 0.73 17.28 -14.86
N THR A 136 0.60 15.98 -15.11
CA THR A 136 0.02 15.40 -16.32
C THR A 136 -0.69 14.10 -15.98
N MET A 137 -1.51 13.57 -16.91
CA MET A 137 -2.07 12.22 -16.76
C MET A 137 -0.99 11.15 -16.59
N LYS A 138 0.18 11.33 -17.21
CA LYS A 138 1.34 10.42 -17.04
C LYS A 138 1.88 10.50 -15.61
N TRP A 139 2.03 11.71 -15.06
CA TRP A 139 2.45 11.91 -13.67
C TRP A 139 1.45 11.27 -12.69
N LEU A 140 0.14 11.48 -12.88
CA LEU A 140 -0.92 10.86 -12.08
C LEU A 140 -0.88 9.33 -12.14
N LYS A 141 -0.62 8.74 -13.32
CA LYS A 141 -0.46 7.29 -13.50
C LYS A 141 0.73 6.74 -12.71
N ARG A 142 1.89 7.44 -12.74
CA ARG A 142 3.08 7.04 -11.96
C ARG A 142 2.78 7.01 -10.45
N HIS A 143 1.93 7.92 -9.98
CA HIS A 143 1.47 7.98 -8.59
C HIS A 143 0.18 7.20 -8.32
N ARG A 144 -0.24 6.33 -9.25
CA ARG A 144 -1.39 5.42 -9.09
C ARG A 144 -2.74 6.12 -8.84
N LEU A 145 -2.85 7.36 -9.29
CA LEU A 145 -4.06 8.19 -9.20
C LEU A 145 -4.95 8.12 -10.45
N TRP A 146 -4.65 7.24 -11.43
CA TRP A 146 -5.44 7.14 -12.65
C TRP A 146 -6.91 6.76 -12.40
N THR A 147 -7.15 5.71 -11.61
CA THR A 147 -8.50 5.23 -11.31
C THR A 147 -9.41 6.31 -10.71
N PRO A 148 -9.01 7.05 -9.65
CA PRO A 148 -9.86 8.10 -9.12
C PRO A 148 -10.05 9.27 -10.09
N VAL A 149 -9.04 9.63 -10.90
CA VAL A 149 -9.18 10.69 -11.93
C VAL A 149 -10.27 10.33 -12.94
N VAL A 150 -10.26 9.10 -13.44
CA VAL A 150 -11.29 8.62 -14.39
C VAL A 150 -12.67 8.60 -13.73
N ARG A 151 -12.74 8.13 -12.47
CA ARG A 151 -14.00 7.91 -11.77
C ARG A 151 -14.71 9.19 -11.32
N TYR A 152 -13.97 10.19 -10.83
CA TYR A 152 -14.56 11.36 -10.17
C TYR A 152 -14.40 12.67 -10.95
N TRP A 153 -13.52 12.69 -11.96
CA TRP A 153 -13.24 13.87 -12.78
C TRP A 153 -13.30 13.58 -14.28
N ASN A 154 -14.01 12.52 -14.68
CA ASN A 154 -14.20 12.11 -16.08
C ASN A 154 -12.87 12.03 -16.87
N GLY A 155 -11.80 11.62 -16.20
CA GLY A 155 -10.48 11.50 -16.83
C GLY A 155 -9.74 12.82 -17.03
N SER A 156 -10.17 13.93 -16.42
CA SER A 156 -9.55 15.25 -16.53
C SER A 156 -8.58 15.53 -15.38
N PRO A 157 -7.23 15.50 -15.60
CA PRO A 157 -6.25 15.92 -14.60
C PRO A 157 -6.49 17.35 -14.11
N TYR A 158 -6.82 18.26 -15.03
CA TYR A 158 -7.10 19.65 -14.71
C TYR A 158 -8.30 19.80 -13.77
N ALA A 159 -9.39 19.06 -14.02
CA ALA A 159 -10.56 19.14 -13.15
C ALA A 159 -10.21 18.67 -11.73
N MET A 160 -9.38 17.62 -11.59
CA MET A 160 -8.93 17.14 -10.28
C MET A 160 -8.04 18.15 -9.55
N ILE A 161 -7.06 18.78 -10.21
CA ILE A 161 -6.18 19.75 -9.54
C ILE A 161 -6.91 21.05 -9.22
N ASN A 162 -7.86 21.48 -10.05
CA ASN A 162 -8.71 22.63 -9.76
C ASN A 162 -9.70 22.35 -8.63
N ASP A 163 -10.12 21.11 -8.43
CA ASP A 163 -10.93 20.72 -7.27
C ASP A 163 -10.09 20.72 -5.97
N LEU A 164 -8.82 20.32 -6.07
CA LEU A 164 -7.89 20.39 -4.93
C LEU A 164 -7.50 21.84 -4.58
N TYR A 165 -7.21 22.66 -5.59
CA TYR A 165 -6.79 24.07 -5.45
C TYR A 165 -7.68 24.96 -6.33
N PRO A 166 -8.90 25.30 -5.86
CA PRO A 166 -9.86 26.08 -6.63
C PRO A 166 -9.29 27.39 -7.16
N ASN A 167 -9.34 27.58 -8.48
CA ASN A 167 -8.95 28.80 -9.19
C ASN A 167 -7.49 29.24 -8.98
N ARG A 168 -6.62 28.37 -8.43
CA ARG A 168 -5.21 28.69 -8.21
C ARG A 168 -4.38 28.65 -9.50
N TYR A 169 -4.74 27.75 -10.42
CA TYR A 169 -4.01 27.53 -11.67
C TYR A 169 -4.95 27.61 -12.87
N VAL A 170 -4.44 28.16 -13.98
CA VAL A 170 -5.17 28.18 -15.25
C VAL A 170 -4.79 26.96 -16.08
N LYS A 171 -5.76 26.35 -16.77
CA LYS A 171 -5.57 25.10 -17.52
C LYS A 171 -4.40 25.13 -18.49
N HIS A 172 -4.25 26.21 -19.25
CA HIS A 172 -3.19 26.37 -20.25
C HIS A 172 -1.81 26.64 -19.63
N SER A 173 -1.72 26.92 -18.33
CA SER A 173 -0.44 27.10 -17.63
C SER A 173 0.28 25.78 -17.37
N PHE A 174 -0.43 24.65 -17.44
CA PHE A 174 0.18 23.33 -17.29
C PHE A 174 0.85 22.89 -18.59
N GLY A 175 2.12 22.44 -18.52
CA GLY A 175 2.92 22.08 -19.69
C GLY A 175 2.28 21.04 -20.61
N GLY A 176 1.46 20.11 -20.06
CA GLY A 176 0.72 19.11 -20.85
C GLY A 176 -0.47 19.65 -21.65
N TYR A 177 -0.80 20.94 -21.50
CA TYR A 177 -1.89 21.64 -22.17
C TYR A 177 -1.41 22.82 -23.03
N ILE A 178 -0.11 23.14 -23.00
CA ILE A 178 0.50 24.12 -23.90
C ILE A 178 0.54 23.47 -25.30
N ASN A 179 -0.12 24.10 -26.27
CA ASN A 179 -0.17 23.70 -27.68
C ASN A 179 -0.87 22.36 -27.99
N LYS A 180 -2.16 22.25 -27.64
CA LYS A 180 -3.06 21.38 -28.41
C LYS A 180 -3.90 22.27 -29.33
N PRO A 181 -3.86 22.08 -30.66
CA PRO A 181 -4.73 22.81 -31.58
C PRO A 181 -6.21 22.57 -31.27
#